data_AF-A0A7S3VVV2-F1
#
_entry.id   AF-A0A7S3VVV2-F1
#
_cell.length_a   1.000
_cell.length_b   1.000
_cell.length_c   1.000
_cell.angle_alpha   90.00
_cell.angle_beta   90.00
_cell.angle_gamma   90.00
#
_symmetry.space_group_name_H-M   'P 1'
#
loop_
_entity.id
_entity.type
_entity.pdbx_description
1 polymer ?
#
loop_
_entity_poly.entity_id
_entity_poly.type
_entity_poly.pdbx_seq_one_letter_code
_entity_poly.pdbx_strand_id
1 'polypeptide(L)'
;QQGDRLQKWQTANAVLIQATLRALPQIGFTADAQGLQRYTEAFAAQARSDQPEVRKALADINMQKWRSLLRNGFGCEPAPPISLQDARKLAIDMVDAMQDEELIKQVEDTRKGLGSRLSEQELQTLVARAVVNVQAEVMQRHGYAGDAGYAQAQVCLMEHANDA
;
A
#
# COMPACT_ATOMS: atom_id res chain seq x y z
N GLN A 1 -1.97 -9.85 20.62
CA GLN A 1 -0.70 -10.00 19.89
C GLN A 1 -0.73 -9.04 18.71
N GLN A 2 -0.05 -7.90 18.80
CA GLN A 2 0.05 -6.96 17.68
C GLN A 2 1.09 -7.52 16.71
N GLY A 3 0.64 -8.02 15.55
CA GLY A 3 1.54 -8.28 14.44
C GLY A 3 2.26 -6.99 14.04
N ASP A 4 3.51 -7.13 13.61
CA ASP A 4 4.30 -6.08 13.01
C ASP A 4 3.50 -5.38 11.88
N ARG A 5 3.67 -4.07 11.70
CA ARG A 5 2.93 -3.24 10.74
C ARG A 5 2.97 -3.81 9.33
N LEU A 6 4.14 -4.30 8.92
CA LEU A 6 4.32 -5.01 7.65
C LEU A 6 3.39 -6.23 7.56
N GLN A 7 3.32 -7.04 8.62
CA GLN A 7 2.48 -8.24 8.65
C GLN A 7 0.99 -7.90 8.62
N LYS A 8 0.55 -6.85 9.31
CA LYS A 8 -0.84 -6.37 9.24
C LYS A 8 -1.20 -5.92 7.83
N TRP A 9 -0.34 -5.13 7.20
CA TRP A 9 -0.53 -4.65 5.82
C TRP A 9 -0.53 -5.79 4.79
N GLN A 10 0.41 -6.72 4.90
CA GLN A 10 0.46 -7.92 4.06
C GLN A 10 -0.80 -8.77 4.24
N THR A 11 -1.26 -8.98 5.48
CA THR A 11 -2.47 -9.75 5.78
C THR A 11 -3.72 -9.07 5.20
N ALA A 12 -3.85 -7.75 5.38
CA ALA A 12 -4.97 -6.98 4.83
C ALA A 12 -5.02 -7.07 3.30
N ASN A 13 -3.86 -6.92 2.63
CA ASN A 13 -3.78 -7.07 1.18
C ASN A 13 -4.05 -8.49 0.71
N ALA A 14 -3.58 -9.51 1.42
CA ALA A 14 -3.86 -10.90 1.09
C ALA A 14 -5.37 -11.18 1.15
N VAL A 15 -6.06 -10.70 2.18
CA VAL A 15 -7.53 -10.82 2.29
C VAL A 15 -8.22 -10.07 1.15
N LEU A 16 -7.77 -8.86 0.81
CA LEU A 16 -8.33 -8.07 -0.28
C LEU A 16 -8.19 -8.78 -1.63
N ILE A 17 -7.02 -9.33 -1.93
CA ILE A 17 -6.74 -10.08 -3.15
C ILE A 17 -7.64 -11.33 -3.20
N GLN A 18 -7.72 -12.09 -2.11
CA GLN A 18 -8.55 -13.29 -2.04
C GLN A 18 -10.05 -12.98 -2.21
N ALA A 19 -10.54 -11.91 -1.60
CA ALA A 19 -11.91 -11.44 -1.79
C ALA A 19 -12.17 -11.05 -3.25
N THR A 20 -11.21 -10.35 -3.87
CA THR A 20 -11.29 -9.93 -5.27
C THR A 20 -11.34 -11.15 -6.19
N LEU A 21 -10.42 -12.10 -6.05
CA LEU A 21 -10.37 -13.32 -6.86
C LEU A 21 -11.69 -14.13 -6.79
N ARG A 22 -12.34 -14.16 -5.63
CA ARG A 22 -13.66 -14.82 -5.46
C ARG A 22 -14.80 -14.08 -6.16
N ALA A 23 -14.69 -12.76 -6.32
CA ALA A 23 -15.69 -11.93 -6.97
C ALA A 23 -15.51 -11.88 -8.50
N LEU A 24 -14.29 -12.05 -9.02
CA LEU A 24 -13.97 -11.95 -10.44
C LEU A 24 -14.89 -12.76 -11.39
N PRO A 25 -15.25 -14.02 -11.09
CA PRO A 25 -16.14 -14.79 -11.97
C PRO A 25 -17.52 -14.16 -12.15
N GLN A 26 -18.03 -13.44 -11.14
CA GLN A 26 -19.35 -12.81 -11.18
C GLN A 26 -19.40 -11.61 -12.13
N ILE A 27 -18.24 -11.08 -12.50
CA ILE A 27 -18.08 -9.93 -13.39
C ILE A 27 -17.35 -10.30 -14.69
N GLY A 28 -17.25 -11.60 -15.01
CA GLY A 28 -16.75 -12.10 -16.29
C GLY A 28 -15.23 -12.31 -16.39
N PHE A 29 -14.51 -12.32 -15.27
CA PHE A 29 -13.06 -12.57 -15.23
C PHE A 29 -12.74 -13.93 -14.56
N THR A 30 -11.57 -14.51 -14.86
CA THR A 30 -11.12 -15.75 -14.23
C THR A 30 -10.67 -15.53 -12.78
N ALA A 31 -10.84 -16.53 -11.91
CA ALA A 31 -10.42 -16.47 -10.51
C ALA A 31 -8.93 -16.84 -10.33
N ASP A 32 -8.06 -16.25 -11.13
CA ASP A 32 -6.61 -16.49 -11.13
C ASP A 32 -5.83 -15.18 -11.30
N ALA A 33 -4.49 -15.27 -11.28
CA ALA A 33 -3.62 -14.11 -11.43
C ALA A 33 -3.84 -13.38 -12.76
N GLN A 34 -4.13 -14.11 -13.85
CA GLN A 34 -4.40 -13.52 -15.15
C GLN A 34 -5.73 -12.75 -15.16
N GLY A 35 -6.77 -13.29 -14.53
CA GLY A 35 -8.05 -12.63 -14.39
C GLY A 35 -7.96 -11.38 -13.53
N LEU A 36 -7.19 -11.43 -12.43
CA LEU A 36 -6.92 -10.26 -11.59
C LEU A 36 -6.19 -9.16 -12.37
N GLN A 37 -5.19 -9.53 -13.18
CA GLN A 37 -4.48 -8.59 -14.04
C GLN A 37 -5.44 -7.93 -15.04
N ARG A 38 -6.21 -8.73 -15.80
CA ARG A 38 -7.17 -8.23 -16.80
C ARG A 38 -8.25 -7.35 -16.17
N TYR A 39 -8.73 -7.72 -14.99
CA TYR A 39 -9.67 -6.89 -14.23
C TYR A 39 -9.05 -5.55 -13.84
N THR A 40 -7.81 -5.55 -13.36
CA THR A 40 -7.10 -4.33 -12.97
C THR A 40 -6.88 -3.41 -14.18
N GLU A 41 -6.51 -3.97 -15.33
CA GLU A 41 -6.36 -3.24 -16.59
C GLU A 41 -7.70 -2.63 -17.05
N ALA A 42 -8.78 -3.41 -17.03
CA ALA A 42 -10.12 -2.95 -17.39
C ALA A 42 -10.62 -1.86 -16.43
N PHE A 43 -10.42 -2.03 -15.12
CA PHE A 43 -10.77 -1.04 -14.11
C PHE A 43 -9.99 0.27 -14.34
N ALA A 44 -8.67 0.19 -14.57
CA ALA A 44 -7.84 1.35 -14.84
C ALA A 44 -8.23 2.08 -16.13
N ALA A 45 -8.60 1.34 -17.18
CA ALA A 45 -9.11 1.93 -18.43
C ALA A 45 -10.42 2.70 -18.19
N GLN A 46 -11.37 2.12 -17.44
CA GLN A 46 -12.63 2.78 -17.13
C GLN A 46 -12.49 3.95 -16.16
N ALA A 47 -11.53 3.90 -15.24
CA ALA A 47 -11.20 5.03 -14.36
C ALA A 47 -10.69 6.26 -15.13
N ARG A 48 -10.16 6.05 -16.35
CA ARG A 48 -9.74 7.11 -17.29
C ARG A 48 -10.75 7.36 -18.41
N SER A 49 -11.94 6.75 -18.37
CA SER A 49 -13.01 6.96 -19.35
C SER A 49 -13.42 8.43 -19.40
N ASP A 50 -13.80 8.96 -20.55
CA ASP A 50 -14.31 10.33 -20.70
C ASP A 50 -15.66 10.55 -20.00
N GLN A 51 -16.36 9.47 -19.64
CA GLN A 51 -17.66 9.48 -18.94
C GLN A 51 -17.52 9.82 -17.45
N PRO A 52 -17.89 11.05 -17.01
CA PRO A 52 -17.67 11.49 -15.63
C PRO A 52 -18.43 10.66 -14.59
N GLU A 53 -19.62 10.18 -14.93
CA GLU A 53 -20.47 9.34 -14.09
C GLU A 53 -19.83 7.97 -13.80
N VAL A 54 -19.18 7.37 -14.79
CA VAL A 54 -18.46 6.10 -14.63
C VAL A 54 -17.23 6.31 -13.75
N ARG A 55 -16.45 7.37 -13.99
CA ARG A 55 -15.29 7.71 -13.15
C ARG A 55 -15.69 7.90 -11.69
N LYS A 56 -16.77 8.65 -11.44
CA LYS A 56 -17.27 8.89 -10.08
C LYS A 56 -17.71 7.59 -9.40
N ALA A 57 -18.50 6.76 -10.09
CA ALA A 57 -18.95 5.49 -9.54
C ALA A 57 -17.79 4.55 -9.17
N LEU A 58 -16.75 4.49 -10.01
CA LEU A 58 -15.55 3.69 -9.73
C LEU A 58 -14.72 4.26 -8.58
N ALA A 59 -14.59 5.59 -8.50
CA ALA A 59 -13.92 6.25 -7.38
C ALA A 59 -14.63 5.96 -6.05
N ASP A 60 -15.97 6.05 -6.03
CA ASP A 60 -16.79 5.77 -4.85
C ASP A 60 -16.64 4.30 -4.40
N ILE A 61 -16.67 3.35 -5.33
CA ILE A 61 -16.44 1.92 -5.03
C ILE A 61 -15.03 1.70 -4.48
N ASN A 62 -14.02 2.33 -5.09
CA ASN A 62 -12.64 2.22 -4.62
C ASN A 62 -12.48 2.78 -3.20
N MET A 63 -13.11 3.91 -2.90
CA MET A 63 -13.12 4.49 -1.56
C MET A 63 -13.83 3.57 -0.54
N GLN A 64 -14.97 2.97 -0.91
CA GLN A 64 -15.69 2.01 -0.04
C GLN A 64 -14.84 0.77 0.28
N LYS A 65 -14.10 0.28 -0.71
CA LYS A 65 -13.14 -0.83 -0.57
C LYS A 65 -12.06 -0.47 0.45
N TRP A 66 -11.42 0.69 0.31
CA TRP A 66 -10.39 1.15 1.25
C TRP A 66 -10.92 1.42 2.64
N ARG A 67 -12.09 2.04 2.77
CA ARG A 67 -12.76 2.24 4.06
C ARG A 67 -13.02 0.91 4.77
N SER A 68 -13.48 -0.10 4.04
CA SER A 68 -13.70 -1.44 4.60
C SER A 68 -12.39 -2.07 5.08
N LEU A 69 -11.30 -1.92 4.31
CA LEU A 69 -9.98 -2.41 4.70
C LEU A 69 -9.43 -1.68 5.93
N LEU A 70 -9.51 -0.35 5.97
CA LEU A 70 -9.01 0.46 7.09
C LEU A 70 -9.78 0.16 8.39
N ARG A 71 -11.11 0.07 8.30
CA ARG A 71 -11.95 -0.21 9.47
C ARG A 71 -11.72 -1.62 10.02
N ASN A 72 -11.72 -2.63 9.15
CA ASN A 72 -11.64 -4.02 9.61
C ASN A 72 -10.22 -4.52 9.82
N GLY A 73 -9.24 -4.03 9.05
CA GLY A 73 -7.84 -4.44 9.14
C GLY A 73 -7.00 -3.60 10.11
N PHE A 74 -7.31 -2.30 10.22
CA PHE A 74 -6.50 -1.35 10.99
C PHE A 74 -7.27 -0.64 12.11
N GLY A 75 -8.59 -0.84 12.20
CA GLY A 75 -9.43 -0.20 13.23
C GLY A 75 -9.51 1.32 13.09
N CYS A 76 -9.36 1.86 11.87
CA CYS A 76 -9.36 3.30 11.63
C CYS A 76 -10.30 3.70 10.48
N GLU A 77 -10.69 4.97 10.46
CA GLU A 77 -11.41 5.57 9.34
C GLU A 77 -10.43 6.12 8.30
N PRO A 78 -10.87 6.33 7.03
CA PRO A 78 -10.06 7.04 6.04
C PRO A 78 -9.61 8.40 6.54
N ALA A 79 -8.36 8.76 6.27
CA ALA A 79 -7.89 10.12 6.46
C ALA A 79 -8.60 11.08 5.48
N PRO A 80 -8.61 12.39 5.77
CA PRO A 80 -9.01 13.38 4.79
C PRO A 80 -8.21 13.24 3.49
N PRO A 81 -8.81 13.55 2.31
CA PRO A 81 -8.07 13.58 1.06
C PRO A 81 -6.84 14.49 1.16
N ILE A 82 -5.71 14.00 0.66
CA ILE A 82 -4.48 14.77 0.57
C ILE A 82 -4.48 15.58 -0.74
N SER A 83 -3.79 16.72 -0.78
CA SER A 83 -3.59 17.42 -2.04
C SER A 83 -2.52 16.72 -2.88
N LEU A 84 -2.57 16.86 -4.21
CA LEU A 84 -1.51 16.32 -5.08
C LEU A 84 -0.13 16.88 -4.73
N GLN A 85 -0.06 18.14 -4.31
CA GLN A 85 1.20 18.78 -3.89
C GLN A 85 1.76 18.13 -2.62
N ASP A 86 0.92 17.88 -1.62
CA ASP A 86 1.34 17.23 -0.37
C ASP A 86 1.68 15.75 -0.59
N ALA A 87 0.93 15.06 -1.46
CA ALA A 87 1.24 13.68 -1.85
C ALA A 87 2.61 13.58 -2.53
N ARG A 88 2.93 14.51 -3.44
CA ARG A 88 4.26 14.59 -4.08
C ARG A 88 5.35 14.88 -3.06
N LYS A 89 5.12 15.82 -2.14
CA LYS A 89 6.08 16.14 -1.07
C LYS A 89 6.35 14.92 -0.19
N LEU A 90 5.30 14.24 0.25
CA LEU A 90 5.41 13.01 1.04
C LEU A 90 6.17 11.92 0.29
N ALA A 91 5.91 11.73 -1.01
CA ALA A 91 6.62 10.78 -1.85
C ALA A 91 8.12 11.11 -1.99
N ILE A 92 8.47 12.38 -2.18
CA ILE A 92 9.87 12.84 -2.22
C ILE A 92 10.55 12.57 -0.89
N ASP A 93 9.95 12.99 0.23
CA ASP A 93 10.52 12.78 1.57
C ASP A 93 10.73 11.28 1.87
N MET A 94 9.87 10.40 1.35
CA MET A 94 10.06 8.95 1.45
C MET A 94 11.26 8.47 0.63
N VAL A 95 11.42 8.96 -0.60
CA VAL A 95 12.56 8.61 -1.45
C VAL A 95 13.88 9.10 -0.83
N ASP A 96 13.90 10.33 -0.34
CA ASP A 96 15.08 10.91 0.30
C ASP A 96 15.45 10.14 1.58
N ALA A 97 14.47 9.76 2.39
CA ALA A 97 14.71 8.94 3.58
C ALA A 97 15.19 7.52 3.25
N MET A 98 14.79 6.96 2.10
CA MET A 98 15.31 5.67 1.64
C MET A 98 16.77 5.76 1.12
N GLN A 99 17.25 6.95 0.80
CA GLN A 99 18.64 7.21 0.41
C GLN A 99 19.55 7.52 1.62
N ASP A 100 19.00 7.54 2.84
CA ASP A 100 19.77 7.77 4.05
C ASP A 100 20.88 6.71 4.20
N GLU A 101 22.13 7.17 4.29
CA GLU A 101 23.29 6.30 4.46
C GLU A 101 23.19 5.41 5.70
N GLU A 102 22.50 5.86 6.75
CA GLU A 102 22.27 5.09 7.96
C GLU A 102 21.34 3.90 7.71
N LEU A 103 20.26 4.09 6.95
CA LEU A 103 19.36 3.01 6.54
C LEU A 103 20.10 2.00 5.65
N ILE A 104 20.84 2.50 4.66
CA ILE A 104 21.61 1.66 3.73
C ILE A 104 22.61 0.80 4.54
N LYS A 105 23.31 1.43 5.49
CA LYS A 105 24.24 0.72 6.38
C LYS A 105 23.54 -0.30 7.26
N GLN A 106 22.38 0.01 7.86
CA GLN A 106 21.60 -0.96 8.64
C GLN A 106 21.18 -2.17 7.79
N VAL A 107 20.76 -1.95 6.54
CA VAL A 107 20.41 -3.02 5.60
C VAL A 107 21.64 -3.86 5.22
N GLU A 108 22.78 -3.22 4.95
CA GLU A 108 24.03 -3.91 4.65
C GLU A 108 24.56 -4.72 5.83
N ASP A 109 24.53 -4.17 7.04
CA ASP A 109 24.99 -4.82 8.26
C ASP A 109 24.10 -6.03 8.60
N THR A 110 22.79 -5.92 8.36
CA THR A 110 21.84 -7.04 8.45
C THR A 110 22.24 -8.17 7.50
N ARG A 111 22.70 -7.83 6.29
CA ARG A 111 23.11 -8.79 5.25
C ARG A 111 24.49 -9.41 5.47
N LYS A 112 25.44 -8.65 6.06
CA LYS A 112 26.82 -9.10 6.33
C LYS A 112 26.96 -9.88 7.65
N GLY A 113 26.04 -9.70 8.61
CA GLY A 113 26.07 -10.34 9.93
C GLY A 113 25.25 -11.64 10.03
N LEU A 114 24.32 -11.70 10.99
CA LEU A 114 23.39 -12.83 11.20
C LEU A 114 22.58 -13.21 9.94
N GLY A 115 22.38 -12.27 9.01
CA GLY A 115 21.69 -12.51 7.75
C GLY A 115 22.37 -13.47 6.80
N SER A 116 23.69 -13.72 6.95
CA SER A 116 24.39 -14.76 6.19
C SER A 116 23.91 -16.18 6.50
N ARG A 117 23.21 -16.37 7.62
CA ARG A 117 22.63 -17.65 8.07
C ARG A 117 21.12 -17.72 7.89
N LEU A 118 20.50 -16.61 7.46
CA LEU A 118 19.07 -16.55 7.20
C LEU A 118 18.78 -17.06 5.78
N SER A 119 17.60 -17.63 5.62
CA SER A 119 17.05 -17.89 4.28
C SER A 119 16.85 -16.58 3.51
N GLU A 120 16.80 -16.67 2.18
CA GLU A 120 16.54 -15.51 1.32
C GLU A 120 15.21 -14.82 1.69
N GLN A 121 14.19 -15.59 2.06
CA GLN A 121 12.88 -15.07 2.46
C GLN A 121 12.92 -14.29 3.78
N GLU A 122 13.69 -14.77 4.77
CA GLU A 122 13.90 -14.07 6.03
C GLU A 122 14.69 -12.78 5.82
N LEU A 123 15.70 -12.80 4.96
CA LEU A 123 16.46 -11.62 4.58
C LEU A 123 15.55 -10.57 3.92
N GLN A 124 14.75 -10.97 2.93
CA GLN A 124 13.79 -10.08 2.28
C GLN A 124 12.78 -9.49 3.26
N THR A 125 12.31 -10.28 4.22
CA THR A 125 11.39 -9.82 5.27
C THR A 125 12.04 -8.76 6.16
N LEU A 126 13.31 -8.93 6.55
CA LEU A 126 14.04 -7.95 7.35
C LEU A 126 14.24 -6.63 6.60
N VAL A 127 14.63 -6.70 5.33
CA VAL A 127 14.78 -5.50 4.49
C VAL A 127 13.44 -4.79 4.33
N ALA A 128 12.37 -5.53 4.04
CA ALA A 128 11.02 -4.97 3.93
C ALA A 128 10.58 -4.27 5.23
N ARG A 129 10.88 -4.84 6.40
CA ARG A 129 10.61 -4.22 7.70
C ARG A 129 11.37 -2.91 7.87
N ALA A 130 12.66 -2.88 7.54
CA ALA A 130 13.46 -1.66 7.64
C ALA A 130 12.87 -0.54 6.77
N VAL A 131 12.50 -0.84 5.52
CA VAL A 131 11.86 0.11 4.60
C VAL A 131 10.52 0.62 5.15
N VAL A 132 9.65 -0.27 5.64
CA VAL A 132 8.35 0.11 6.22
C VAL A 132 8.50 1.01 7.44
N ASN A 133 9.53 0.79 8.26
CA ASN A 133 9.79 1.63 9.43
C ASN A 133 10.19 3.04 9.03
N VAL A 134 11.12 3.18 8.07
CA VAL A 134 11.52 4.51 7.55
C VAL A 134 10.34 5.24 6.91
N GLN A 135 9.55 4.55 6.10
CA GLN A 135 8.35 5.14 5.50
C GLN A 135 7.38 5.62 6.58
N ALA A 136 7.18 4.86 7.65
CA ALA A 136 6.29 5.26 8.74
C ALA A 136 6.81 6.47 9.52
N GLU A 137 8.12 6.60 9.73
CA GLU A 137 8.73 7.78 10.35
C GLU A 137 8.56 9.03 9.49
N VAL A 138 8.68 8.89 8.15
CA VAL A 138 8.35 9.97 7.21
C VAL A 138 6.87 10.33 7.33
N MET A 139 5.97 9.35 7.21
CA MET A 139 4.53 9.54 7.29
C MET A 139 4.10 10.24 8.60
N GLN A 140 4.72 9.88 9.72
CA GLN A 140 4.47 10.52 11.00
C GLN A 140 4.77 12.03 10.99
N ARG A 141 5.84 12.46 10.30
CA ARG A 141 6.17 13.90 10.13
C ARG A 141 5.11 14.66 9.32
N HIS A 142 4.35 13.94 8.50
CA HIS A 142 3.21 14.45 7.72
C HIS A 142 1.86 14.26 8.43
N GLY A 143 1.85 13.90 9.72
CA GLY A 143 0.63 13.77 10.52
C GLY A 143 0.02 12.37 10.53
N TYR A 144 0.63 11.40 9.87
CA TYR A 144 0.16 10.02 9.79
C TYR A 144 0.90 9.13 10.81
N ALA A 145 0.43 9.13 12.05
CA ALA A 145 1.09 8.43 13.15
C ALA A 145 0.64 6.97 13.35
N GLY A 146 1.59 6.10 13.69
CA GLY A 146 1.33 4.70 14.06
C GLY A 146 0.83 3.84 12.89
N ASP A 147 0.32 2.65 13.22
CA ASP A 147 -0.12 1.68 12.21
C ASP A 147 -1.35 2.17 11.42
N ALA A 148 -2.25 2.89 12.09
CA ALA A 148 -3.41 3.50 11.46
C ALA A 148 -3.00 4.62 10.48
N GLY A 149 -2.10 5.51 10.92
CA GLY A 149 -1.57 6.58 10.08
C GLY A 149 -0.85 6.03 8.85
N TYR A 150 -0.02 5.00 9.03
CA TYR A 150 0.64 4.34 7.89
C TYR A 150 -0.38 3.81 6.87
N ALA A 151 -1.41 3.08 7.31
CA ALA A 151 -2.42 2.56 6.40
C ALA A 151 -3.23 3.68 5.71
N GLN A 152 -3.55 4.74 6.44
CA GLN A 152 -4.21 5.93 5.90
C GLN A 152 -3.36 6.61 4.82
N ALA A 153 -2.07 6.85 5.10
CA ALA A 153 -1.13 7.47 4.15
C ALA A 153 -0.98 6.63 2.88
N GLN A 154 -0.86 5.30 3.00
CA GLN A 154 -0.80 4.40 1.86
C GLN A 154 -2.05 4.53 0.97
N VAL A 155 -3.24 4.58 1.56
CA VAL A 155 -4.49 4.78 0.81
C VAL A 155 -4.50 6.15 0.12
N CYS A 156 -4.15 7.23 0.82
CA CYS A 156 -4.10 8.58 0.26
C CYS A 156 -3.12 8.68 -0.92
N LEU A 157 -1.95 8.04 -0.83
CA LEU A 157 -0.97 8.03 -1.93
C LEU A 157 -1.47 7.23 -3.14
N MET A 158 -2.20 6.14 -2.90
CA MET A 158 -2.78 5.34 -3.98
C MET A 158 -3.85 6.09 -4.77
N GLU A 159 -4.52 7.08 -4.18
CA GLU A 159 -5.46 7.96 -4.90
C GLU A 159 -4.76 8.79 -5.98
N HIS A 160 -3.48 9.14 -5.77
CA HIS A 160 -2.66 9.92 -6.69
C HIS A 160 -1.69 9.07 -7.54
N ALA A 161 -1.77 7.74 -7.47
CA ALA A 161 -0.80 6.85 -8.13
C ALA A 161 -0.74 7.00 -9.67
N ASN A 162 -1.75 7.62 -10.29
CA ASN A 162 -1.83 7.86 -11.73
C ASN A 162 -1.70 9.35 -12.12
N ASP A 163 -1.46 10.27 -11.16
CA ASP A 163 -1.40 11.73 -11.38
C ASP A 163 0.01 12.21 -11.80
N ALA A 164 0.71 11.38 -12.57
CA ALA A 164 2.06 11.67 -13.10
C ALA A 164 2.01 12.73 -14.22
#